data_AF-V5G490-F1
#
_entry.id   AF-V5G490-F1
#
_cell.length_a   1.000
_cell.length_b   1.000
_cell.length_c   1.000
_cell.angle_alpha   90.00
_cell.angle_beta   90.00
_cell.angle_gamma   90.00
#
_symmetry.space_group_name_H-M   'P 1'
#
loop_
_entity.id
_entity.type
_entity.pdbx_description
1 polymer ?
#
loop_
_entity_poly.entity_id
_entity_poly.type
_entity_poly.pdbx_seq_one_letter_code
_entity_poly.pdbx_strand_id
1 'polypeptide(L)'
;MASGIAYCLTRPSCEMLDYRIAWGKPKKLKLAPLEIPGMDQTNPDPPLVGFLGSMPLDIMYEVLMNLDYGSTGKVRLLNSSYRRLVDSFPAYGILKKHARQCLRVMRRVKIDLQWSVGQIFTEMCSPRCRTCTDFGPFLFLPTCSRCCYSCLRSRDEYAMAYLSTLKAIFALPESAVERLVAVENVPSCSPMNAVRYKIRFCPCLPLASVRQAYETSLDIYGDEFQLGQAVKHFNKEWRREWDEHLRQGVCYTADGRLVTDMFPSSSDHLSRGPEVQNHNFCYTAEGRLIERPPVLKQIDQMKRIIFDQYRPQKAELISTFLPFWNTRTQTAEPGMYCSACGYLWSVSQCPTPQDIRLFQRAYLSIEIQTHFAECEATKEGFRQHNWKRESRFRRPETYQSTNEDFLITGNIAQAPPLTPQKRKRKRRVSRA
;
A
#
# COMPACT_ATOMS: atom_id res chain seq x y z
N MET A 1 -36.55 10.71 8.56
CA MET A 1 -35.54 10.15 7.63
C MET A 1 -34.28 10.98 7.70
N ALA A 2 -33.11 10.35 7.83
CA ALA A 2 -31.84 11.06 7.89
C ALA A 2 -31.25 11.22 6.49
N SER A 3 -30.89 12.45 6.13
CA SER A 3 -30.20 12.78 4.88
C SER A 3 -28.87 13.43 5.19
N GLY A 4 -27.87 13.19 4.35
CA GLY A 4 -26.54 13.75 4.51
C GLY A 4 -25.78 13.82 3.19
N ILE A 5 -24.64 14.50 3.22
CA ILE A 5 -23.75 14.62 2.07
C ILE A 5 -22.63 13.59 2.24
N ALA A 6 -22.47 12.74 1.22
CA ALA A 6 -21.41 11.75 1.17
C ALA A 6 -20.48 12.01 -0.02
N TYR A 7 -19.29 11.43 0.06
CA TYR A 7 -18.36 11.37 -1.06
C TYR A 7 -17.67 10.01 -1.12
N CYS A 8 -17.14 9.69 -2.31
CA CYS A 8 -16.27 8.54 -2.54
C CYS A 8 -14.84 9.01 -2.76
N LEU A 9 -13.87 8.30 -2.20
CA LEU A 9 -12.47 8.50 -2.54
C LEU A 9 -12.19 7.82 -3.89
N THR A 10 -11.61 8.57 -4.83
CA THR A 10 -11.05 7.97 -6.06
C THR A 10 -9.61 7.60 -5.90
N ARG A 11 -8.92 8.25 -4.95
CA ARG A 11 -7.58 7.90 -4.50
C ARG A 11 -7.52 8.10 -3.00
N PRO A 12 -7.06 7.08 -2.26
CA PRO A 12 -6.84 7.23 -0.84
C PRO A 12 -5.69 8.19 -0.55
N SER A 13 -5.44 8.45 0.73
CA SER A 13 -4.40 9.37 1.20
C SER A 13 -3.04 9.09 0.56
N CYS A 14 -2.18 10.10 0.47
CA CYS A 14 -0.77 9.91 0.09
C CYS A 14 0.03 9.08 1.11
N GLU A 15 -0.54 8.75 2.27
CA GLU A 15 0.07 7.83 3.22
C GLU A 15 -0.09 6.38 2.76
N MET A 16 -1.07 6.10 1.88
CA MET A 16 -1.23 4.81 1.22
C MET A 16 -0.41 4.74 -0.06
N LEU A 17 -0.08 3.52 -0.49
CA LEU A 17 0.54 3.29 -1.79
C LEU A 17 -0.49 3.52 -2.91
N ASP A 18 -0.45 4.74 -3.47
CA ASP A 18 -1.12 5.10 -4.71
C ASP A 18 -0.14 5.04 -5.87
N TYR A 19 -0.42 4.18 -6.85
CA TYR A 19 0.48 3.96 -7.98
C TYR A 19 0.88 5.27 -8.70
N ARG A 20 -0.06 6.20 -8.88
CA ARG A 20 0.17 7.42 -9.66
C ARG A 20 0.95 8.46 -8.86
N ILE A 21 0.74 8.50 -7.56
CA ILE A 21 1.45 9.41 -6.66
C ILE A 21 2.89 8.93 -6.48
N ALA A 22 3.08 7.63 -6.18
CA ALA A 22 4.37 7.06 -5.87
C ALA A 22 5.28 6.88 -7.10
N TRP A 23 4.74 6.42 -8.24
CA TRP A 23 5.54 6.11 -9.45
C TRP A 23 5.12 6.87 -10.70
N GLY A 24 4.26 7.88 -10.57
CA GLY A 24 3.83 8.72 -11.68
C GLY A 24 2.86 8.04 -12.66
N LYS A 25 2.60 8.73 -13.79
CA LYS A 25 1.80 8.14 -14.87
C LYS A 25 2.64 7.05 -15.55
N PRO A 26 2.12 5.83 -15.73
CA PRO A 26 2.84 4.85 -16.54
C PRO A 26 3.00 5.46 -17.93
N LYS A 27 4.24 5.51 -18.45
CA LYS A 27 4.44 5.78 -19.88
C LYS A 27 3.55 4.78 -20.61
N LYS A 28 2.62 5.27 -21.43
CA LYS A 28 1.93 4.38 -22.37
C LYS A 28 3.06 3.81 -23.21
N LEU A 29 3.42 2.55 -22.98
CA LEU A 29 4.09 1.77 -24.00
C LEU A 29 3.14 1.81 -25.19
N LYS A 30 3.44 2.68 -26.16
CA LYS A 30 2.94 2.51 -27.51
C LYS A 30 3.62 1.23 -27.96
N LEU A 31 3.00 0.09 -27.68
CA LEU A 31 3.23 -1.08 -28.52
C LEU A 31 2.96 -0.57 -29.93
N ALA A 32 3.97 -0.65 -30.80
CA ALA A 32 3.76 -0.45 -32.22
C ALA A 32 2.53 -1.30 -32.59
N PRO A 33 1.60 -0.78 -33.40
CA PRO A 33 0.62 -1.66 -34.02
C PRO A 33 1.42 -2.82 -34.60
N LEU A 34 1.20 -4.03 -34.11
CA LEU A 34 1.57 -5.20 -34.88
C LEU A 34 0.71 -5.05 -36.13
N GLU A 35 1.31 -4.60 -37.22
CA GLU A 35 0.75 -4.80 -38.54
C GLU A 35 0.67 -6.31 -38.68
N ILE A 36 -0.51 -6.86 -38.37
CA ILE A 36 -0.83 -8.24 -38.66
C ILE A 36 -1.22 -8.20 -40.14
N PRO A 37 -0.40 -8.74 -41.06
CA PRO A 37 -0.79 -8.87 -42.46
C PRO A 37 -2.07 -9.71 -42.50
N GLY A 38 -3.02 -9.29 -43.33
CA GLY A 38 -4.42 -9.74 -43.33
C GLY A 38 -4.61 -11.23 -42.99
N MET A 39 -5.25 -11.48 -41.85
CA MET A 39 -5.82 -12.78 -41.55
C MET A 39 -7.09 -12.94 -42.39
N ASP A 40 -6.91 -13.52 -43.58
CA ASP A 40 -7.95 -14.38 -44.14
C ASP A 40 -8.20 -15.55 -43.18
N GLN A 41 -9.44 -16.02 -43.14
CA GLN A 41 -9.96 -16.91 -42.13
C GLN A 41 -9.37 -18.32 -42.24
N THR A 42 -9.64 -19.13 -41.20
CA THR A 42 -9.40 -20.57 -41.09
C THR A 42 -7.97 -21.01 -40.78
N ASN A 43 -7.55 -20.79 -39.54
CA ASN A 43 -6.89 -21.88 -38.82
C ASN A 43 -7.60 -22.06 -37.47
N PRO A 44 -8.17 -23.24 -37.16
CA PRO A 44 -8.64 -23.50 -35.82
C PRO A 44 -7.44 -23.33 -34.87
N ASP A 45 -7.60 -22.51 -33.83
CA ASP A 45 -6.60 -22.39 -32.76
C ASP A 45 -6.23 -23.81 -32.31
N PRO A 46 -4.93 -24.12 -32.09
CA PRO A 46 -4.59 -25.40 -31.51
C PRO A 46 -5.31 -25.51 -30.15
N PRO A 47 -6.06 -26.61 -29.91
CA PRO A 47 -6.69 -26.86 -28.61
C PRO A 47 -5.61 -26.83 -27.51
N LEU A 48 -6.00 -26.71 -26.24
CA LEU A 48 -5.06 -27.07 -25.18
C LEU A 48 -4.60 -28.51 -25.47
N VAL A 49 -3.35 -28.69 -25.88
CA VAL A 49 -2.82 -30.01 -26.24
C VAL A 49 -2.43 -30.73 -24.95
N GLY A 50 -2.83 -32.00 -24.81
CA GLY A 50 -2.51 -32.84 -23.66
C GLY A 50 -3.52 -32.75 -22.51
N PHE A 51 -3.12 -33.24 -21.33
CA PHE A 51 -3.96 -33.44 -20.15
C PHE A 51 -4.77 -32.21 -19.70
N LEU A 52 -4.25 -30.99 -19.92
CA LEU A 52 -4.92 -29.75 -19.53
C LEU A 52 -6.10 -29.38 -20.45
N GLY A 53 -6.14 -29.89 -21.69
CA GLY A 53 -7.27 -29.68 -22.61
C GLY A 53 -8.45 -30.61 -22.36
N SER A 54 -8.21 -31.74 -21.69
CA SER A 54 -9.25 -32.67 -21.25
C SER A 54 -9.86 -32.31 -19.90
N MET A 55 -9.31 -31.34 -19.17
CA MET A 55 -9.83 -30.95 -17.86
C MET A 55 -11.11 -30.13 -17.98
N PRO A 56 -12.14 -30.40 -17.14
CA PRO A 56 -13.29 -29.52 -17.03
C PRO A 56 -12.88 -28.10 -16.66
N LEU A 57 -13.63 -27.13 -17.17
CA LEU A 57 -13.35 -25.70 -16.97
C LEU A 57 -13.30 -25.31 -15.49
N ASP A 58 -14.14 -25.94 -14.66
CA ASP A 58 -14.18 -25.69 -13.22
C ASP A 58 -12.87 -26.04 -12.53
N ILE A 59 -12.24 -27.16 -12.92
CA ILE A 59 -10.92 -27.56 -12.38
C ILE A 59 -9.83 -26.59 -12.83
N MET A 60 -9.89 -26.13 -14.09
CA MET A 60 -8.96 -25.12 -14.58
C MET A 60 -9.11 -23.80 -13.82
N TYR A 61 -10.35 -23.41 -13.48
CA TYR A 61 -10.60 -22.24 -12.65
C TYR A 61 -10.16 -22.42 -11.21
N GLU A 62 -10.27 -23.62 -10.64
CA GLU A 62 -9.75 -23.92 -9.31
C GLU A 62 -8.21 -23.85 -9.28
N VAL A 63 -7.54 -24.36 -10.31
CA VAL A 63 -6.08 -24.19 -10.47
C VAL A 63 -5.72 -22.70 -10.56
N LEU A 64 -6.42 -21.94 -11.40
CA LEU A 64 -6.19 -20.49 -11.52
C LEU A 64 -6.54 -19.71 -10.25
N MET A 65 -7.49 -20.19 -9.45
CA MET A 65 -7.85 -19.61 -8.16
C MET A 65 -6.70 -19.73 -7.17
N ASN A 66 -6.00 -20.86 -7.17
CA ASN A 66 -4.88 -21.15 -6.27
C ASN A 66 -3.53 -20.61 -6.78
N LEU A 67 -3.44 -20.23 -8.06
CA LEU A 67 -2.24 -19.64 -8.63
C LEU A 67 -2.06 -18.18 -8.21
N ASP A 68 -0.82 -17.77 -7.97
CA ASP A 68 -0.49 -16.38 -7.69
C ASP A 68 -0.83 -15.45 -8.87
N TYR A 69 -1.10 -14.18 -8.56
CA TYR A 69 -1.52 -13.22 -9.58
C TYR A 69 -0.44 -13.00 -10.67
N GLY A 70 0.84 -13.03 -10.29
CA GLY A 70 1.96 -12.88 -11.21
C GLY A 70 2.07 -14.04 -12.19
N SER A 71 2.01 -15.28 -11.70
CA SER A 71 2.03 -16.52 -12.47
C SER A 71 0.79 -16.67 -13.33
N THR A 72 -0.40 -16.28 -12.84
CA THR A 72 -1.61 -16.18 -13.68
C THR A 72 -1.41 -15.24 -14.86
N GLY A 73 -0.71 -14.12 -14.64
CA GLY A 73 -0.28 -13.21 -15.69
C GLY A 73 0.65 -13.87 -16.72
N LYS A 74 1.58 -14.74 -16.29
CA LYS A 74 2.48 -15.51 -17.16
C LYS A 74 1.70 -16.57 -17.96
N VAL A 75 0.79 -17.31 -17.33
CA VAL A 75 -0.08 -18.30 -17.99
C VAL A 75 -0.88 -17.65 -19.13
N ARG A 76 -1.45 -16.47 -18.88
CA ARG A 76 -2.18 -15.67 -19.89
C ARG A 76 -1.34 -15.29 -21.11
N LEU A 77 -0.01 -15.32 -21.01
CA LEU A 77 0.93 -14.97 -22.08
C LEU A 77 1.45 -16.18 -22.87
N LEU A 78 1.14 -17.41 -22.46
CA LEU A 78 1.65 -18.63 -23.11
C LEU A 78 1.15 -18.76 -24.56
N ASN A 79 -0.16 -18.69 -24.80
CA ASN A 79 -0.77 -18.72 -26.14
C ASN A 79 -2.20 -18.14 -26.14
N SER A 80 -2.88 -18.15 -27.30
CA SER A 80 -4.25 -17.65 -27.47
C SER A 80 -5.27 -18.40 -26.62
N SER A 81 -5.13 -19.73 -26.49
CA SER A 81 -6.04 -20.58 -25.73
C SER A 81 -5.94 -20.33 -24.22
N TYR A 82 -4.75 -20.27 -23.63
CA TYR A 82 -4.58 -19.90 -22.20
C TYR A 82 -4.98 -18.44 -21.93
N ARG A 83 -4.77 -17.54 -22.90
CA ARG A 83 -5.29 -16.17 -22.79
C ARG A 83 -6.81 -16.16 -22.68
N ARG A 84 -7.51 -16.91 -23.53
CA ARG A 84 -8.97 -17.05 -23.47
C ARG A 84 -9.42 -17.67 -22.16
N LEU A 85 -8.75 -18.73 -21.69
CA LEU A 85 -9.02 -19.35 -20.40
C LEU A 85 -8.92 -18.33 -19.24
N VAL A 86 -7.78 -17.65 -19.11
CA VAL A 86 -7.57 -16.66 -18.03
C VAL A 86 -8.50 -15.45 -18.16
N ASP A 87 -8.75 -14.95 -19.37
CA ASP A 87 -9.68 -13.84 -19.57
C ASP A 87 -11.15 -14.25 -19.36
N SER A 88 -11.50 -15.54 -19.46
CA SER A 88 -12.82 -16.08 -19.11
C SER A 88 -13.02 -16.33 -17.62
N PHE A 89 -11.93 -16.45 -16.84
CA PHE A 89 -11.98 -16.70 -15.40
C PHE A 89 -12.60 -15.51 -14.63
N PRO A 90 -13.79 -15.66 -14.01
CA PRO A 90 -14.54 -14.52 -13.47
C PRO A 90 -13.80 -13.71 -12.40
N ALA A 91 -13.16 -14.38 -11.43
CA ALA A 91 -12.45 -13.71 -10.34
C ALA A 91 -11.31 -12.83 -10.87
N TYR A 92 -10.53 -13.34 -11.83
CA TYR A 92 -9.47 -12.58 -12.49
C TYR A 92 -10.03 -11.38 -13.28
N GLY A 93 -11.13 -11.59 -14.01
CA GLY A 93 -11.82 -10.53 -14.74
C GLY A 93 -12.30 -9.38 -13.84
N ILE A 94 -12.93 -9.72 -12.71
CA ILE A 94 -13.43 -8.75 -11.72
C ILE A 94 -12.27 -7.98 -11.09
N LEU A 95 -11.22 -8.67 -10.64
CA LEU A 95 -10.02 -8.04 -10.07
C LEU A 95 -9.35 -7.09 -11.07
N LYS A 96 -9.15 -7.53 -12.31
CA LYS A 96 -8.55 -6.71 -13.38
C LYS A 96 -9.37 -5.46 -13.70
N LYS A 97 -10.70 -5.55 -13.60
CA LYS A 97 -11.63 -4.44 -13.87
C LYS A 97 -11.72 -3.45 -12.72
N HIS A 98 -11.86 -3.94 -11.48
CA HIS A 98 -12.23 -3.14 -10.32
C HIS A 98 -11.07 -2.89 -9.34
N ALA A 99 -10.09 -3.79 -9.25
CA ALA A 99 -8.94 -3.70 -8.34
C ALA A 99 -7.62 -3.34 -9.05
N ARG A 100 -7.67 -2.75 -10.26
CA ARG A 100 -6.49 -2.47 -11.09
C ARG A 100 -5.39 -1.66 -10.38
N GLN A 101 -5.76 -0.75 -9.49
CA GLN A 101 -4.80 0.02 -8.69
C GLN A 101 -4.04 -0.89 -7.73
N CYS A 102 -4.77 -1.70 -6.96
CA CYS A 102 -4.21 -2.69 -6.05
C CYS A 102 -3.19 -3.59 -6.76
N LEU A 103 -3.61 -4.24 -7.85
CA LEU A 103 -2.77 -5.16 -8.62
C LEU A 103 -1.51 -4.50 -9.20
N ARG A 104 -1.59 -3.22 -9.55
CA ARG A 104 -0.44 -2.45 -10.03
C ARG A 104 0.55 -2.12 -8.92
N VAL A 105 0.05 -1.80 -7.73
CA VAL A 105 0.87 -1.57 -6.55
C VAL A 105 1.56 -2.87 -6.16
N MET A 106 0.81 -3.97 -6.06
CA MET A 106 1.36 -5.31 -5.75
C MET A 106 2.54 -5.67 -6.65
N ARG A 107 2.41 -5.50 -7.97
CA ARG A 107 3.51 -5.75 -8.91
C ARG A 107 4.69 -4.79 -8.74
N ARG A 108 4.43 -3.51 -8.43
CA ARG A 108 5.51 -2.54 -8.22
C ARG A 108 6.33 -2.88 -7.01
N VAL A 109 5.65 -3.29 -5.94
CA VAL A 109 6.29 -3.68 -4.68
C VAL A 109 6.67 -5.16 -4.62
N LYS A 110 6.59 -5.86 -5.76
CA LYS A 110 7.04 -7.24 -5.99
C LYS A 110 6.39 -8.30 -5.08
N ILE A 111 5.13 -8.11 -4.71
CA ILE A 111 4.35 -9.11 -3.96
C ILE A 111 3.29 -9.81 -4.83
N ASP A 112 3.30 -9.63 -6.14
CA ASP A 112 2.33 -10.27 -7.03
C ASP A 112 2.52 -11.79 -7.15
N LEU A 113 3.65 -12.32 -6.68
CA LEU A 113 3.92 -13.76 -6.57
C LEU A 113 3.52 -14.37 -5.22
N GLN A 114 3.18 -13.53 -4.23
CA GLN A 114 2.95 -13.98 -2.84
C GLN A 114 1.51 -14.41 -2.59
N TRP A 115 0.56 -13.88 -3.37
CA TRP A 115 -0.86 -14.03 -3.11
C TRP A 115 -1.59 -14.64 -4.31
N SER A 116 -2.36 -15.68 -4.03
CA SER A 116 -3.25 -16.32 -5.01
C SER A 116 -4.34 -15.38 -5.49
N VAL A 117 -4.85 -15.60 -6.70
CA VAL A 117 -6.00 -14.87 -7.22
C VAL A 117 -7.20 -15.02 -6.28
N GLY A 118 -7.39 -16.21 -5.70
CA GLY A 118 -8.45 -16.53 -4.76
C GLY A 118 -8.35 -15.81 -3.43
N GLN A 119 -7.15 -15.66 -2.86
CA GLN A 119 -6.97 -14.85 -1.64
C GLN A 119 -7.35 -13.39 -1.88
N ILE A 120 -6.83 -12.79 -2.96
CA ILE A 120 -7.13 -11.39 -3.28
C ILE A 120 -8.63 -11.20 -3.56
N PHE A 121 -9.24 -12.14 -4.29
CA PHE A 121 -10.68 -12.09 -4.61
C PHE A 121 -11.55 -12.29 -3.37
N THR A 122 -11.16 -13.18 -2.46
CA THR A 122 -11.84 -13.39 -1.17
C THR A 122 -11.84 -12.12 -0.33
N GLU A 123 -10.70 -11.44 -0.20
CA GLU A 123 -10.64 -10.14 0.48
C GLU A 123 -11.48 -9.08 -0.23
N MET A 124 -11.51 -9.09 -1.56
CA MET A 124 -12.36 -8.18 -2.33
C MET A 124 -13.85 -8.44 -2.06
N CYS A 125 -14.26 -9.69 -1.85
CA CYS A 125 -15.64 -10.10 -1.57
C CYS A 125 -16.02 -10.04 -0.08
N SER A 126 -15.11 -9.69 0.82
CA SER A 126 -15.41 -9.39 2.22
C SER A 126 -15.45 -7.87 2.41
N PRO A 127 -16.50 -7.27 3.01
CA PRO A 127 -16.53 -5.82 3.20
C PRO A 127 -15.80 -5.36 4.47
N ARG A 128 -15.59 -6.25 5.44
CA ARG A 128 -15.16 -5.88 6.80
C ARG A 128 -13.64 -5.83 6.93
N CYS A 129 -13.18 -4.96 7.82
CA CYS A 129 -11.84 -5.03 8.37
C CYS A 129 -11.64 -6.39 9.06
N ARG A 130 -10.44 -6.98 8.96
CA ARG A 130 -10.11 -8.23 9.66
C ARG A 130 -9.90 -8.06 11.17
N THR A 131 -9.63 -6.84 11.63
CA THR A 131 -9.39 -6.52 13.05
C THR A 131 -10.59 -5.86 13.75
N CYS A 132 -11.56 -5.31 13.02
CA CYS A 132 -12.74 -4.67 13.60
C CYS A 132 -13.98 -4.80 12.69
N THR A 133 -15.12 -4.29 13.15
CA THR A 133 -16.40 -4.40 12.41
C THR A 133 -16.61 -3.32 11.34
N ASP A 134 -15.71 -2.34 11.24
CA ASP A 134 -15.84 -1.26 10.25
C ASP A 134 -15.61 -1.78 8.82
N PHE A 135 -16.13 -1.04 7.84
CA PHE A 135 -15.79 -1.28 6.45
C PHE A 135 -14.28 -1.07 6.23
N GLY A 136 -13.63 -2.02 5.55
CA GLY A 136 -12.21 -1.95 5.24
C GLY A 136 -11.96 -1.54 3.79
N PRO A 137 -11.75 -0.27 3.44
CA PRO A 137 -11.48 0.13 2.05
C PRO A 137 -10.05 -0.21 1.56
N PHE A 138 -9.21 -0.80 2.43
CA PHE A 138 -7.81 -1.06 2.15
C PHE A 138 -7.47 -2.54 2.23
N LEU A 139 -6.46 -2.93 1.46
CA LEU A 139 -5.76 -4.20 1.57
C LEU A 139 -4.36 -3.92 2.14
N PHE A 140 -4.08 -4.47 3.32
CA PHE A 140 -2.73 -4.54 3.85
C PHE A 140 -1.95 -5.56 3.04
N LEU A 141 -0.95 -5.07 2.32
CA LEU A 141 -0.21 -5.82 1.31
C LEU A 141 0.64 -6.99 1.86
N PRO A 142 1.30 -6.88 3.03
CA PRO A 142 2.17 -7.93 3.56
C PRO A 142 1.46 -9.19 4.03
N THR A 143 0.16 -9.14 4.31
CA THR A 143 -0.63 -10.33 4.75
C THR A 143 -1.84 -10.60 3.87
N CYS A 144 -2.05 -9.79 2.82
CA CYS A 144 -3.28 -9.76 2.03
C CYS A 144 -4.54 -9.73 2.91
N SER A 145 -4.59 -8.78 3.85
CA SER A 145 -5.71 -8.67 4.79
C SER A 145 -6.44 -7.35 4.63
N ARG A 146 -7.77 -7.39 4.53
CA ARG A 146 -8.60 -6.19 4.46
C ARG A 146 -8.60 -5.43 5.78
N CYS A 147 -8.44 -4.10 5.73
CA CYS A 147 -8.34 -3.26 6.92
C CYS A 147 -9.02 -1.90 6.74
N CYS A 148 -9.51 -1.34 7.84
CA CYS A 148 -9.95 0.05 7.89
C CYS A 148 -8.77 0.99 8.18
N TYR A 149 -8.91 2.28 7.87
CA TYR A 149 -7.85 3.26 8.12
C TYR A 149 -7.45 3.28 9.60
N SER A 150 -8.44 3.28 10.51
CA SER A 150 -8.17 3.38 11.96
C SER A 150 -7.30 2.23 12.43
N CYS A 151 -7.64 0.99 12.10
CA CYS A 151 -6.84 -0.17 12.50
C CYS A 151 -5.45 -0.14 11.88
N LEU A 152 -5.36 0.17 10.58
CA LEU A 152 -4.09 0.27 9.86
C LEU A 152 -3.11 1.27 10.51
N ARG A 153 -3.61 2.33 11.14
CA ARG A 153 -2.78 3.34 11.82
C ARG A 153 -2.53 3.04 13.30
N SER A 154 -3.43 2.31 13.96
CA SER A 154 -3.45 2.21 15.42
C SER A 154 -3.20 0.81 15.98
N ARG A 155 -3.12 -0.22 15.15
CA ARG A 155 -2.93 -1.61 15.58
C ARG A 155 -1.56 -2.09 15.15
N ASP A 156 -0.85 -2.76 16.07
CA ASP A 156 0.50 -3.24 15.86
C ASP A 156 0.58 -4.38 14.83
N GLU A 157 -0.55 -5.04 14.55
CA GLU A 157 -0.70 -6.05 13.50
C GLU A 157 -0.33 -5.52 12.10
N TYR A 158 -0.45 -4.21 11.89
CA TYR A 158 -0.13 -3.54 10.62
C TYR A 158 1.22 -2.80 10.65
N ALA A 159 1.99 -2.95 11.72
CA ALA A 159 3.28 -2.31 11.84
C ALA A 159 4.28 -2.89 10.83
N MET A 160 5.05 -2.00 10.21
CA MET A 160 6.06 -2.31 9.21
C MET A 160 7.42 -1.78 9.65
N ALA A 161 8.47 -2.52 9.35
CA ALA A 161 9.84 -2.07 9.54
C ALA A 161 10.74 -2.59 8.43
N TYR A 162 11.91 -1.95 8.26
CA TYR A 162 12.92 -2.41 7.32
C TYR A 162 13.41 -3.80 7.72
N LEU A 163 13.72 -4.65 6.75
CA LEU A 163 14.20 -6.02 7.02
C LEU A 163 15.44 -6.01 7.92
N SER A 164 16.36 -5.06 7.74
CA SER A 164 17.52 -4.87 8.62
C SER A 164 17.15 -4.61 10.07
N THR A 165 16.17 -3.72 10.28
CA THR A 165 15.63 -3.42 11.61
C THR A 165 15.00 -4.67 12.24
N LEU A 166 14.23 -5.44 11.46
CA LEU A 166 13.61 -6.67 11.92
C LEU A 166 14.66 -7.73 12.29
N LYS A 167 15.69 -7.92 11.46
CA LYS A 167 16.85 -8.77 11.77
C LYS A 167 17.46 -8.41 13.12
N ALA A 168 17.68 -7.13 13.38
CA ALA A 168 18.32 -6.66 14.61
C ALA A 168 17.46 -6.88 15.85
N ILE A 169 16.15 -6.71 15.73
CA ILE A 169 15.21 -6.74 16.86
C ILE A 169 14.78 -8.15 17.20
N PHE A 170 14.69 -9.01 16.18
CA PHE A 170 14.21 -10.38 16.31
C PHE A 170 15.33 -11.42 16.15
N ALA A 171 16.59 -10.97 16.04
CA ALA A 171 17.77 -11.80 15.81
C ALA A 171 17.64 -12.74 14.59
N LEU A 172 16.84 -12.38 13.58
CA LEU A 172 16.46 -13.31 12.53
C LEU A 172 17.67 -13.73 11.68
N PRO A 173 17.91 -15.04 11.52
CA PRO A 173 18.89 -15.54 10.55
C PRO A 173 18.41 -15.26 9.12
N GLU A 174 19.32 -15.25 8.14
CA GLU A 174 18.99 -14.97 6.73
C GLU A 174 17.90 -15.90 6.18
N SER A 175 17.96 -17.19 6.51
CA SER A 175 16.94 -18.17 6.12
C SER A 175 15.55 -17.85 6.67
N ALA A 176 15.44 -17.20 7.82
CA ALA A 176 14.16 -16.75 8.37
C ALA A 176 13.67 -15.48 7.68
N VAL A 177 14.58 -14.60 7.28
CA VAL A 177 14.23 -13.38 6.53
C VAL A 177 13.68 -13.71 5.15
N GLU A 178 14.20 -14.74 4.48
CA GLU A 178 13.68 -15.23 3.19
C GLU A 178 12.23 -15.73 3.28
N ARG A 179 11.77 -16.14 4.48
CA ARG A 179 10.37 -16.54 4.72
C ARG A 179 9.42 -15.35 4.92
N LEU A 180 9.94 -14.15 5.16
CA LEU A 180 9.11 -12.96 5.35
C LEU A 180 8.58 -12.44 4.01
N VAL A 181 7.35 -11.94 4.02
CA VAL A 181 6.79 -11.26 2.85
C VAL A 181 7.39 -9.86 2.75
N ALA A 182 8.49 -9.75 2.00
CA ALA A 182 9.16 -8.49 1.75
C ALA A 182 8.40 -7.64 0.73
N VAL A 183 8.10 -6.41 1.11
CA VAL A 183 7.56 -5.36 0.24
C VAL A 183 8.71 -4.49 -0.24
N GLU A 184 9.01 -4.56 -1.53
CA GLU A 184 10.12 -3.85 -2.16
C GLU A 184 9.68 -2.57 -2.88
N ASN A 185 10.64 -1.80 -3.42
CA ASN A 185 10.37 -0.63 -4.27
C ASN A 185 9.46 0.43 -3.64
N VAL A 186 9.32 0.42 -2.32
CA VAL A 186 8.59 1.42 -1.57
C VAL A 186 9.41 2.69 -1.57
N PRO A 187 8.89 3.81 -2.10
CA PRO A 187 9.59 5.08 -2.02
C PRO A 187 9.68 5.48 -0.54
N SER A 188 10.88 5.41 0.04
CA SER A 188 11.13 5.71 1.46
C SER A 188 10.99 7.20 1.83
N CYS A 189 10.40 7.99 0.94
CA CYS A 189 10.15 9.40 1.08
C CYS A 189 8.74 9.66 0.58
N SER A 190 7.82 9.95 1.49
CA SER A 190 6.53 10.53 1.13
C SER A 190 6.79 11.73 0.19
N PRO A 191 6.05 11.86 -0.94
CA PRO A 191 6.31 12.89 -1.95
C PRO A 191 6.40 14.32 -1.38
N MET A 192 5.74 14.59 -0.25
CA MET A 192 5.82 15.89 0.43
C MET A 192 7.22 16.24 0.94
N ASN A 193 8.02 15.25 1.35
CA ASN A 193 9.40 15.47 1.84
C ASN A 193 10.43 15.50 0.70
N ALA A 194 10.16 14.79 -0.41
CA ALA A 194 11.02 14.77 -1.60
C ALA A 194 11.10 16.13 -2.33
N VAL A 195 10.16 17.04 -2.07
CA VAL A 195 10.21 18.42 -2.60
C VAL A 195 11.15 19.30 -1.77
N ARG A 196 11.29 19.04 -0.46
CA ARG A 196 12.13 19.85 0.44
C ARG A 196 13.60 19.49 0.37
N TYR A 197 13.91 18.22 0.19
CA TYR A 197 15.27 17.74 0.01
C TYR A 197 15.35 17.11 -1.38
N LYS A 198 16.18 17.65 -2.28
CA LYS A 198 16.44 17.10 -3.63
C LYS A 198 17.16 15.74 -3.55
N ILE A 199 16.70 14.82 -2.70
CA ILE A 199 17.22 13.47 -2.55
C ILE A 199 16.68 12.69 -3.74
N ARG A 200 17.41 12.72 -4.85
CA ARG A 200 17.03 12.07 -6.11
C ARG A 200 17.13 10.54 -6.05
N PHE A 201 17.76 9.97 -5.03
CA PHE A 201 18.06 8.54 -4.94
C PHE A 201 18.02 8.05 -3.49
N CYS A 202 16.82 7.84 -2.95
CA CYS A 202 16.67 6.96 -1.78
C CYS A 202 16.66 5.51 -2.26
N PRO A 203 17.45 4.61 -1.66
CA PRO A 203 17.34 3.19 -1.96
C PRO A 203 15.94 2.71 -1.61
N CYS A 204 15.39 1.88 -2.48
CA CYS A 204 14.16 1.17 -2.23
C CYS A 204 14.45 0.03 -1.24
N LEU A 205 14.39 0.32 0.06
CA LEU A 205 14.67 -0.67 1.09
C LEU A 205 13.46 -1.60 1.29
N PRO A 206 13.68 -2.92 1.43
CA PRO A 206 12.61 -3.86 1.66
C PRO A 206 12.03 -3.70 3.08
N LEU A 207 10.70 -3.70 3.16
CA LEU A 207 9.93 -3.63 4.40
C LEU A 207 9.20 -4.96 4.62
N ALA A 208 9.02 -5.38 5.86
CA ALA A 208 8.13 -6.50 6.19
C ALA A 208 7.31 -6.23 7.45
N SER A 209 6.31 -7.09 7.69
CA SER A 209 5.45 -7.01 8.86
C SER A 209 6.25 -7.30 10.13
N VAL A 210 6.14 -6.39 11.11
CA VAL A 210 6.72 -6.58 12.45
C VAL A 210 6.10 -7.80 13.13
N ARG A 211 4.78 -7.99 12.96
CA ARG A 211 4.06 -9.15 13.51
C ARG A 211 4.57 -10.47 12.93
N GLN A 212 4.69 -10.56 11.60
CA GLN A 212 5.19 -11.79 10.96
C GLN A 212 6.62 -12.11 11.43
N ALA A 213 7.48 -11.10 11.53
CA ALA A 213 8.84 -11.27 12.01
C ALA A 213 8.89 -11.70 13.48
N TYR A 214 7.98 -11.18 14.32
CA TYR A 214 7.84 -11.61 15.71
C TYR A 214 7.42 -13.07 15.82
N GLU A 215 6.34 -13.47 15.14
CA GLU A 215 5.86 -14.86 15.12
C GLU A 215 6.97 -15.80 14.62
N THR A 216 7.65 -15.44 13.54
CA THR A 216 8.80 -16.19 13.01
C THR A 216 9.94 -16.31 14.03
N SER A 217 10.17 -15.30 14.85
CA SER A 217 11.21 -15.33 15.88
C SER A 217 10.84 -16.23 17.05
N LEU A 218 9.57 -16.26 17.45
CA LEU A 218 9.08 -17.18 18.48
C LEU A 218 9.17 -18.63 18.00
N ASP A 219 8.91 -18.91 16.71
CA ASP A 219 9.11 -20.25 16.14
C ASP A 219 10.57 -20.72 16.22
N ILE A 220 11.54 -19.78 16.20
CA ILE A 220 12.98 -20.10 16.23
C ILE A 220 13.51 -20.22 17.65
N TYR A 221 13.15 -19.29 18.52
CA TYR A 221 13.71 -19.17 19.88
C TYR A 221 12.78 -19.71 20.98
N GLY A 222 11.55 -20.10 20.64
CA GLY A 222 10.56 -20.67 21.55
C GLY A 222 9.86 -19.63 22.44
N ASP A 223 10.63 -18.81 23.16
CA ASP A 223 10.09 -17.84 24.11
C ASP A 223 10.79 -16.47 24.06
N GLU A 224 10.15 -15.46 24.65
CA GLU A 224 10.64 -14.08 24.68
C GLU A 224 11.98 -13.92 25.44
N PHE A 225 12.25 -14.77 26.43
CA PHE A 225 13.48 -14.71 27.21
C PHE A 225 14.67 -15.17 26.37
N GLN A 226 14.54 -16.30 25.68
CA GLN A 226 15.54 -16.84 24.75
C GLN A 226 15.77 -15.89 23.58
N LEU A 227 14.69 -15.34 23.01
CA LEU A 227 14.76 -14.27 22.01
C LEU A 227 15.58 -13.08 22.54
N GLY A 228 15.33 -12.64 23.78
CA GLY A 228 16.06 -11.55 24.41
C GLY A 228 17.57 -11.79 24.52
N GLN A 229 18.00 -13.03 24.78
CA GLN A 229 19.43 -13.40 24.80
C GLN A 229 20.03 -13.42 23.39
N ALA A 230 19.33 -14.02 22.42
CA ALA A 230 19.75 -14.05 21.03
C ALA A 230 19.94 -12.64 20.45
N VAL A 231 19.00 -11.74 20.73
CA VAL A 231 19.04 -10.32 20.31
C VAL A 231 20.25 -9.59 20.90
N LYS A 232 20.61 -9.83 22.16
CA LYS A 232 21.81 -9.22 22.76
C LYS A 232 23.08 -9.69 22.07
N HIS A 233 23.21 -10.99 21.82
CA HIS A 233 24.36 -11.56 21.14
C HIS A 233 24.47 -11.05 19.70
N PHE A 234 23.38 -11.14 18.94
CA PHE A 234 23.32 -10.70 17.54
C PHE A 234 23.65 -9.21 17.36
N ASN A 235 23.08 -8.34 18.18
CA ASN A 235 23.37 -6.90 18.11
C ASN A 235 24.82 -6.57 18.50
N LYS A 236 25.44 -7.34 19.39
CA LYS A 236 26.86 -7.17 19.74
C LYS A 236 27.75 -7.49 18.54
N GLU A 237 27.50 -8.61 17.88
CA GLU A 237 28.27 -9.05 16.71
C GLU A 237 28.07 -8.11 15.51
N TRP A 238 26.83 -7.69 15.22
CA TRP A 238 26.55 -6.77 14.11
C TRP A 238 27.20 -5.40 14.32
N ARG A 239 27.18 -4.85 15.55
CA ARG A 239 27.91 -3.60 15.85
C ARG A 239 29.41 -3.76 15.63
N ARG A 240 29.99 -4.89 16.03
CA ARG A 240 31.41 -5.19 15.79
C ARG A 240 31.75 -5.20 14.29
N GLU A 241 30.93 -5.87 13.47
CA GLU A 241 31.11 -5.91 12.01
C GLU A 241 31.00 -4.53 11.38
N TRP A 242 30.00 -3.74 11.77
CA TRP A 242 29.83 -2.36 11.29
C TRP A 242 31.02 -1.46 11.66
N ASP A 243 31.49 -1.53 12.91
CA ASP A 243 32.65 -0.76 13.37
C ASP A 243 33.96 -1.20 12.70
N GLU A 244 34.08 -2.48 12.33
CA GLU A 244 35.19 -3.00 11.54
C GLU A 244 35.14 -2.49 10.10
N HIS A 245 33.97 -2.52 9.47
CA HIS A 245 33.78 -1.98 8.13
C HIS A 245 34.14 -0.49 8.05
N LEU A 246 33.69 0.31 9.03
CA LEU A 246 34.06 1.71 9.15
C LEU A 246 35.56 1.94 9.42
N ARG A 247 36.29 0.93 9.93
CA ARG A 247 37.75 0.97 10.13
C ARG A 247 38.53 0.56 8.89
N GLN A 248 38.02 -0.38 8.11
CA GLN A 248 38.74 -0.99 6.98
C GLN A 248 38.41 -0.36 5.62
N GLY A 249 37.23 0.25 5.44
CA GLY A 249 36.68 0.52 4.12
C GLY A 249 36.46 1.99 3.77
N VAL A 250 36.50 2.25 2.47
CA VAL A 250 35.98 3.47 1.85
C VAL A 250 34.48 3.26 1.60
N CYS A 251 33.64 4.18 2.11
CA CYS A 251 32.19 4.12 1.95
C CYS A 251 31.73 4.97 0.77
N TYR A 252 30.78 4.45 0.00
CA TYR A 252 30.17 5.13 -1.14
C TYR A 252 28.70 5.42 -0.89
N THR A 253 28.21 6.49 -1.51
CA THR A 253 26.79 6.82 -1.62
C THR A 253 26.13 5.98 -2.72
N ALA A 254 24.79 6.00 -2.78
CA ALA A 254 24.04 5.28 -3.82
C ALA A 254 24.37 5.74 -5.26
N ASP A 255 24.89 6.94 -5.44
CA ASP A 255 25.36 7.50 -6.72
C ASP A 255 26.88 7.31 -6.95
N GLY A 256 27.53 6.46 -6.16
CA GLY A 256 28.92 6.05 -6.36
C GLY A 256 29.96 7.10 -5.96
N ARG A 257 29.57 8.11 -5.18
CA ARG A 257 30.49 9.11 -4.64
C ARG A 257 31.04 8.63 -3.31
N LEU A 258 32.30 8.97 -3.01
CA LEU A 258 32.84 8.79 -1.68
C LEU A 258 31.96 9.56 -0.68
N VAL A 259 31.57 8.90 0.41
CA VAL A 259 30.84 9.56 1.50
C VAL A 259 31.66 10.73 2.08
N THR A 260 32.99 10.63 2.06
CA THR A 260 33.92 11.69 2.49
C THR A 260 34.03 12.87 1.52
N ASP A 261 33.75 12.68 0.22
CA ASP A 261 33.95 13.70 -0.83
C ASP A 261 32.73 14.62 -1.00
N MET A 262 31.55 14.20 -0.54
CA MET A 262 30.33 15.02 -0.65
C MET A 262 30.25 16.16 0.38
N PHE A 263 31.02 16.11 1.47
CA PHE A 263 30.91 17.04 2.59
C PHE A 263 32.28 17.37 3.21
N PRO A 264 33.08 18.26 2.60
CA PRO A 264 34.33 18.70 3.20
C PRO A 264 34.03 19.63 4.38
N SER A 265 34.10 19.13 5.61
CA SER A 265 34.16 20.00 6.78
C SER A 265 35.56 20.62 6.88
N SER A 266 35.62 21.95 6.83
CA SER A 266 36.84 22.72 7.08
C SER A 266 37.27 22.60 8.54
N SER A 267 38.08 21.60 8.88
CA SER A 267 39.01 21.63 10.03
C SER A 267 39.90 20.38 10.01
N ASP A 268 41.21 20.62 10.09
CA ASP A 268 42.34 19.69 9.95
C ASP A 268 42.46 18.64 11.07
N HIS A 269 41.38 17.94 11.39
CA HIS A 269 41.45 16.71 12.16
C HIS A 269 40.74 15.62 11.36
N LEU A 270 41.45 14.51 11.11
CA LEU A 270 40.96 13.22 10.59
C LEU A 270 39.95 12.54 11.55
N SER A 271 39.06 13.34 12.12
CA SER A 271 37.90 12.93 12.90
C SER A 271 36.79 12.64 11.90
N ARG A 272 36.56 11.35 11.65
CA ARG A 272 35.37 10.79 10.98
C ARG A 272 34.16 11.68 11.22
N GLY A 273 33.68 12.36 10.17
CA GLY A 273 32.72 13.45 10.31
C GLY A 273 31.43 13.01 11.03
N PRO A 274 30.84 13.87 11.87
CA PRO A 274 29.60 13.62 12.61
C PRO A 274 28.35 13.41 11.71
N GLU A 275 28.51 13.36 10.38
CA GLU A 275 27.41 13.39 9.40
C GLU A 275 27.09 12.03 8.77
N VAL A 276 28.00 11.03 8.90
CA VAL A 276 27.65 9.60 8.70
C VAL A 276 26.63 9.14 9.75
N GLN A 277 26.46 9.90 10.84
CA GLN A 277 25.47 9.60 11.88
C GLN A 277 24.02 9.69 11.38
N ASN A 278 23.75 10.39 10.27
CA ASN A 278 22.39 10.59 9.74
C ASN A 278 22.03 9.68 8.56
N HIS A 279 22.99 8.94 7.99
CA HIS A 279 22.74 7.95 6.95
C HIS A 279 22.70 6.54 7.56
N ASN A 280 21.58 5.85 7.38
CA ASN A 280 21.37 4.50 7.93
C ASN A 280 21.98 3.39 7.06
N PHE A 281 22.70 3.72 5.99
CA PHE A 281 23.33 2.76 5.07
C PHE A 281 24.49 3.41 4.32
N CYS A 282 25.43 2.58 3.84
CA CYS A 282 26.50 2.92 2.93
C CYS A 282 26.70 1.82 1.88
N TYR A 283 27.51 2.07 0.86
CA TYR A 283 27.93 1.06 -0.11
C TYR A 283 29.43 0.79 0.05
N THR A 284 29.82 -0.47 -0.09
CA THR A 284 31.22 -0.89 -0.26
C THR A 284 31.76 -0.43 -1.62
N ALA A 285 33.08 -0.54 -1.81
CA ALA A 285 33.71 -0.31 -3.12
C ALA A 285 33.15 -1.24 -4.21
N GLU A 286 32.74 -2.44 -3.83
CA GLU A 286 32.12 -3.44 -4.71
C GLU A 286 30.62 -3.17 -4.97
N GLY A 287 30.06 -2.09 -4.42
CA GLY A 287 28.66 -1.71 -4.59
C GLY A 287 27.66 -2.52 -3.74
N ARG A 288 28.14 -3.31 -2.77
CA ARG A 288 27.28 -3.97 -1.77
C ARG A 288 26.75 -2.94 -0.76
N LEU A 289 25.43 -2.92 -0.57
CA LEU A 289 24.76 -2.14 0.48
C LEU A 289 25.10 -2.72 1.86
N ILE A 290 25.55 -1.87 2.77
CA ILE A 290 25.72 -2.18 4.20
C ILE A 290 24.81 -1.22 4.97
N GLU A 291 23.94 -1.80 5.79
CA GLU A 291 23.02 -1.04 6.63
C GLU A 291 23.57 -0.88 8.05
N ARG A 292 23.42 0.33 8.59
CA ARG A 292 23.83 0.65 9.95
C ARG A 292 22.93 -0.11 10.92
N PRO A 293 23.49 -0.76 11.96
CA PRO A 293 22.68 -1.34 13.02
C PRO A 293 21.74 -0.28 13.61
N PRO A 294 20.44 -0.60 13.83
CA PRO A 294 19.51 0.37 14.40
C PRO A 294 20.00 0.87 15.77
N VAL A 295 19.72 2.15 16.03
CA VAL A 295 20.10 2.78 17.30
C VAL A 295 19.29 2.13 18.43
N LEU A 296 19.88 1.94 19.62
CA LEU A 296 19.21 1.30 20.77
C LEU A 296 17.81 1.89 21.04
N LYS A 297 17.67 3.22 20.90
CA LYS A 297 16.38 3.91 21.03
C LYS A 297 15.32 3.43 20.02
N GLN A 298 15.69 3.11 18.78
CA GLN A 298 14.79 2.55 17.76
C GLN A 298 14.42 1.10 18.08
N ILE A 299 15.39 0.32 18.58
CA ILE A 299 15.16 -1.04 19.07
C ILE A 299 14.15 -1.00 20.23
N ASP A 300 14.34 -0.11 21.20
CA ASP A 300 13.43 0.02 22.35
C ASP A 300 12.04 0.54 21.95
N GLN A 301 11.96 1.46 21.00
CA GLN A 301 10.68 1.90 20.42
C GLN A 301 9.94 0.75 19.76
N MET A 302 10.62 -0.08 18.96
CA MET A 302 10.00 -1.21 18.28
C MET A 302 9.67 -2.36 19.25
N LYS A 303 10.50 -2.60 20.27
CA LYS A 303 10.14 -3.49 21.39
C LYS A 303 8.84 -3.05 22.05
N ARG A 304 8.63 -1.75 22.25
CA ARG A 304 7.34 -1.25 22.77
C ARG A 304 6.18 -1.43 21.78
N ILE A 305 6.41 -1.47 20.47
CA ILE A 305 5.36 -1.86 19.48
C ILE A 305 4.98 -3.33 19.67
N ILE A 306 5.98 -4.19 19.87
CA ILE A 306 5.78 -5.62 20.10
C ILE A 306 5.08 -5.87 21.44
N PHE A 307 5.42 -5.08 22.47
CA PHE A 307 4.90 -5.20 23.83
C PHE A 307 3.77 -4.18 24.14
N ASP A 308 2.93 -3.83 23.16
CA ASP A 308 1.68 -3.06 23.25
C ASP A 308 1.74 -1.58 23.71
N GLN A 309 2.93 -1.01 23.94
CA GLN A 309 3.08 0.31 24.56
C GLN A 309 3.32 1.49 23.60
N TYR A 310 3.54 1.25 22.29
CA TYR A 310 3.94 2.32 21.36
C TYR A 310 2.99 2.53 20.19
N ARG A 311 2.60 3.79 19.97
CA ARG A 311 1.76 4.23 18.85
C ARG A 311 2.63 4.88 17.78
N PRO A 312 2.85 4.29 16.59
CA PRO A 312 3.72 4.88 15.58
C PRO A 312 3.13 6.19 15.06
N GLN A 313 3.91 7.28 15.14
CA GLN A 313 3.45 8.61 14.70
C GLN A 313 3.39 8.76 13.18
N LYS A 314 4.20 8.01 12.42
CA LYS A 314 4.22 7.98 10.94
C LYS A 314 4.80 6.65 10.43
N ALA A 315 3.98 5.60 10.40
CA ALA A 315 4.30 4.44 9.57
C ALA A 315 3.92 4.76 8.12
N GLU A 316 4.81 4.49 7.16
CA GLU A 316 4.39 4.39 5.76
C GLU A 316 3.36 3.26 5.69
N LEU A 317 2.12 3.58 5.33
CA LEU A 317 1.05 2.60 5.38
C LEU A 317 1.18 1.73 4.13
N ILE A 318 1.74 0.54 4.31
CA ILE A 318 1.98 -0.44 3.25
C ILE A 318 0.66 -1.16 2.88
N SER A 319 -0.29 -0.35 2.44
CA SER A 319 -1.61 -0.77 2.03
C SER A 319 -2.00 -0.06 0.74
N THR A 320 -3.00 -0.61 0.06
CA THR A 320 -3.58 0.01 -1.12
C THR A 320 -5.09 -0.14 -1.13
N PHE A 321 -5.74 0.68 -1.93
CA PHE A 321 -7.19 0.68 -2.04
C PHE A 321 -7.71 -0.62 -2.67
N LEU A 322 -8.70 -1.25 -2.02
CA LEU A 322 -9.40 -2.43 -2.52
C LEU A 322 -10.91 -2.25 -2.36
N PRO A 323 -11.68 -2.03 -3.45
CA PRO A 323 -13.13 -1.92 -3.34
C PRO A 323 -13.75 -3.25 -2.89
N PHE A 324 -14.92 -3.19 -2.28
CA PHE A 324 -15.71 -4.38 -1.96
C PHE A 324 -16.52 -4.81 -3.17
N TRP A 325 -16.39 -6.07 -3.59
CA TRP A 325 -17.23 -6.66 -4.62
C TRP A 325 -18.41 -7.37 -3.98
N ASN A 326 -19.60 -6.80 -4.15
CA ASN A 326 -20.83 -7.45 -3.72
C ASN A 326 -21.24 -8.48 -4.78
N THR A 327 -21.07 -9.76 -4.45
CA THR A 327 -21.39 -10.88 -5.36
C THR A 327 -22.88 -10.99 -5.68
N ARG A 328 -23.76 -10.50 -4.80
CA ARG A 328 -25.22 -10.54 -4.99
C ARG A 328 -25.68 -9.48 -5.98
N THR A 329 -25.18 -8.26 -5.86
CA THR A 329 -25.56 -7.13 -6.72
C THR A 329 -24.66 -6.97 -7.94
N GLN A 330 -23.53 -7.69 -7.99
CA GLN A 330 -22.47 -7.54 -8.99
C GLN A 330 -21.94 -6.10 -9.11
N THR A 331 -21.80 -5.43 -7.97
CA THR A 331 -21.30 -4.05 -7.90
C THR A 331 -20.04 -3.94 -7.05
N ALA A 332 -19.11 -3.09 -7.50
CA ALA A 332 -17.95 -2.70 -6.71
C ALA A 332 -18.25 -1.44 -5.89
N GLU A 333 -18.19 -1.56 -4.57
CA GLU A 333 -18.39 -0.46 -3.62
C GLU A 333 -17.02 0.07 -3.13
N PRO A 334 -16.67 1.32 -3.43
CA PRO A 334 -15.39 1.88 -3.04
C PRO A 334 -15.32 2.33 -1.56
N GLY A 335 -16.45 2.34 -0.86
CA GLY A 335 -16.58 2.98 0.44
C GLY A 335 -16.99 4.45 0.32
N MET A 336 -17.96 4.83 1.16
CA MET A 336 -18.46 6.20 1.27
C MET A 336 -18.00 6.85 2.57
N TYR A 337 -17.86 8.16 2.52
CA TYR A 337 -17.39 8.98 3.62
C TYR A 337 -18.37 10.11 3.88
N CYS A 338 -18.61 10.44 5.15
CA CYS A 338 -19.50 11.51 5.55
C CYS A 338 -18.80 12.87 5.44
N SER A 339 -19.34 13.80 4.64
CA SER A 339 -18.76 15.14 4.50
C SER A 339 -18.79 15.93 5.82
N ALA A 340 -19.81 15.72 6.66
CA ALA A 340 -19.92 16.40 7.96
C ALA A 340 -18.85 15.96 8.95
N CYS A 341 -18.59 14.65 9.07
CA CYS A 341 -17.46 14.13 9.84
C CYS A 341 -16.12 14.58 9.25
N GLY A 342 -16.06 14.68 7.91
CA GLY A 342 -14.98 15.32 7.15
C GLY A 342 -14.64 16.73 7.66
N TYR A 343 -15.68 17.53 7.86
CA TYR A 343 -15.58 18.96 8.19
C TYR A 343 -15.22 19.21 9.65
N LEU A 344 -15.89 18.55 10.62
CA LEU A 344 -15.59 18.75 12.04
C LEU A 344 -14.10 18.56 12.34
N TRP A 345 -13.48 17.54 11.73
CA TRP A 345 -12.04 17.33 11.81
C TRP A 345 -11.23 18.53 11.31
N SER A 346 -11.63 19.13 10.19
CA SER A 346 -10.88 20.24 9.56
C SER A 346 -10.96 21.57 10.32
N VAL A 347 -12.00 21.76 11.14
CA VAL A 347 -12.21 23.00 11.91
C VAL A 347 -11.87 22.85 13.40
N SER A 348 -11.68 21.62 13.89
CA SER A 348 -11.29 21.39 15.27
C SER A 348 -9.83 21.78 15.50
N GLN A 349 -9.60 22.69 16.46
CA GLN A 349 -8.27 23.16 16.84
C GLN A 349 -7.43 22.05 17.51
N CYS A 350 -8.10 21.13 18.23
CA CYS A 350 -7.51 20.01 18.95
C CYS A 350 -8.42 18.78 18.79
N PRO A 351 -8.32 18.05 17.68
CA PRO A 351 -9.28 17.00 17.42
C PRO A 351 -8.99 15.76 18.26
N THR A 352 -10.06 15.17 18.82
CA THR A 352 -9.98 14.00 19.68
C THR A 352 -9.66 12.73 18.88
N PRO A 353 -9.19 11.64 19.52
CA PRO A 353 -9.05 10.35 18.84
C PRO A 353 -10.35 9.84 18.20
N GLN A 354 -11.51 10.25 18.72
CA GLN A 354 -12.82 9.93 18.15
C GLN A 354 -13.08 10.70 16.85
N ASP A 355 -12.70 11.98 16.81
CA ASP A 355 -12.81 12.82 15.61
C ASP A 355 -11.92 12.30 14.48
N ILE A 356 -10.69 11.84 14.81
CA ILE A 356 -9.80 11.16 13.85
C ILE A 356 -10.49 9.95 13.24
N ARG A 357 -11.06 9.10 14.09
CA ARG A 357 -11.73 7.86 13.66
C ARG A 357 -12.91 8.16 12.75
N LEU A 358 -13.76 9.11 13.12
CA LEU A 358 -14.95 9.48 12.34
C LEU A 358 -14.58 10.11 11.00
N PHE A 359 -13.53 10.94 10.95
CA PHE A 359 -13.01 11.52 9.72
C PHE A 359 -12.57 10.45 8.70
N GLN A 360 -11.96 9.37 9.18
CA GLN A 360 -11.30 8.35 8.36
C GLN A 360 -12.14 7.10 8.14
N ARG A 361 -13.33 7.06 8.75
CA ARG A 361 -14.25 5.93 8.65
C ARG A 361 -14.94 5.93 7.30
N ALA A 362 -14.79 4.81 6.61
CA ALA A 362 -15.53 4.50 5.41
C ALA A 362 -16.76 3.66 5.78
N TYR A 363 -17.80 3.73 4.95
CA TYR A 363 -19.06 3.04 5.14
C TYR A 363 -19.45 2.32 3.86
N LEU A 364 -20.14 1.18 3.99
CA LEU A 364 -20.89 0.61 2.87
C LEU A 364 -22.04 1.53 2.46
N SER A 365 -22.58 1.28 1.26
CA SER A 365 -23.63 2.15 0.74
C SER A 365 -24.92 2.16 1.56
N ILE A 366 -25.21 1.03 2.19
CA ILE A 366 -26.36 0.87 3.08
C ILE A 366 -26.10 1.44 4.49
N GLU A 367 -24.85 1.52 4.92
CA GLU A 367 -24.47 1.92 6.28
C GLU A 367 -24.30 3.44 6.43
N ILE A 368 -23.98 4.14 5.35
CA ILE A 368 -23.83 5.60 5.42
C ILE A 368 -25.17 6.28 5.78
N GLN A 369 -26.30 5.66 5.39
CA GLN A 369 -27.63 6.18 5.69
C GLN A 369 -27.98 6.05 7.16
N THR A 370 -27.68 4.89 7.78
CA THR A 370 -27.85 4.70 9.21
C THR A 370 -26.91 5.62 9.99
N HIS A 371 -25.67 5.78 9.52
CA HIS A 371 -24.74 6.76 10.08
C HIS A 371 -25.34 8.17 10.12
N PHE A 372 -25.98 8.66 9.05
CA PHE A 372 -26.57 10.00 9.03
C PHE A 372 -27.66 10.21 10.09
N ALA A 373 -28.35 9.16 10.54
CA ALA A 373 -29.35 9.27 11.60
C ALA A 373 -28.72 9.57 12.97
N GLU A 374 -27.52 9.06 13.20
CA GLU A 374 -26.81 9.13 14.47
C GLU A 374 -25.66 10.15 14.45
N CYS A 375 -25.30 10.68 13.27
CA CYS A 375 -24.17 11.57 13.09
C CYS A 375 -24.40 12.95 13.72
N GLU A 376 -23.80 13.21 14.87
CA GLU A 376 -23.85 14.52 15.55
C GLU A 376 -23.38 15.66 14.65
N ALA A 377 -22.30 15.45 13.87
CA ALA A 377 -21.83 16.42 12.89
C ALA A 377 -22.91 16.85 11.88
N THR A 378 -23.77 15.92 11.48
CA THR A 378 -24.87 16.19 10.55
C THR A 378 -26.03 16.90 11.25
N LYS A 379 -26.24 16.65 12.56
CA LYS A 379 -27.28 17.26 13.39
C LYS A 379 -26.93 18.69 13.82
N GLU A 380 -25.66 18.99 14.11
CA GLU A 380 -25.13 20.30 14.56
C GLU A 380 -25.12 21.40 13.47
N GLY A 381 -25.93 21.28 12.42
CA GLY A 381 -26.13 22.37 11.44
C GLY A 381 -25.42 22.21 10.10
N PHE A 382 -24.85 21.04 9.79
CA PHE A 382 -24.34 20.76 8.43
C PHE A 382 -25.43 20.85 7.33
N ARG A 383 -26.71 20.86 7.73
CA ARG A 383 -27.86 21.11 6.85
C ARG A 383 -28.09 22.58 6.49
N GLN A 384 -27.56 23.52 7.27
CA GLN A 384 -27.91 24.95 7.19
C GLN A 384 -26.82 25.82 6.53
N HIS A 385 -25.59 25.33 6.40
CA HIS A 385 -24.49 26.08 5.78
C HIS A 385 -24.48 25.97 4.24
N ASN A 386 -24.47 27.14 3.59
CA ASN A 386 -24.57 27.34 2.16
C ASN A 386 -23.25 26.98 1.43
N TRP A 387 -22.94 25.67 1.35
CA TRP A 387 -21.67 25.10 0.86
C TRP A 387 -21.22 25.61 -0.52
N LYS A 388 -22.14 26.06 -1.40
CA LYS A 388 -21.79 26.54 -2.75
C LYS A 388 -20.81 27.73 -2.74
N ARG A 389 -20.71 28.51 -1.64
CA ARG A 389 -19.78 29.64 -1.52
C ARG A 389 -18.39 29.28 -0.98
N GLU A 390 -18.23 28.09 -0.42
CA GLU A 390 -17.05 27.67 0.34
C GLU A 390 -16.34 26.47 -0.31
N SER A 391 -16.27 26.46 -1.65
CA SER A 391 -15.57 25.44 -2.43
C SER A 391 -14.03 25.51 -2.37
N ARG A 392 -13.46 26.24 -1.40
CA ARG A 392 -12.00 26.38 -1.17
C ARG A 392 -11.50 25.67 0.10
N PHE A 393 -12.28 24.77 0.70
CA PHE A 393 -11.83 24.08 1.89
C PHE A 393 -10.77 23.02 1.53
N ARG A 394 -9.56 23.20 2.08
CA ARG A 394 -8.44 22.27 1.91
C ARG A 394 -8.82 20.94 2.58
N ARG A 395 -9.41 20.02 1.80
CA ARG A 395 -9.15 18.59 2.01
C ARG A 395 -7.63 18.44 2.12
N PRO A 396 -7.09 17.59 3.01
CA PRO A 396 -5.66 17.34 2.99
C PRO A 396 -5.26 17.07 1.54
N GLU A 397 -4.27 17.80 0.99
CA GLU A 397 -3.87 17.77 -0.44
C GLU A 397 -3.60 16.33 -0.95
N THR A 398 -3.51 15.40 -0.02
CA THR A 398 -3.24 13.98 -0.09
C THR A 398 -4.42 13.10 -0.50
N TYR A 399 -5.69 13.55 -0.38
CA TYR A 399 -6.88 12.78 -0.77
C TYR A 399 -7.52 13.32 -2.06
N GLN A 400 -7.65 12.49 -3.11
CA GLN A 400 -8.37 12.86 -4.34
C GLN A 400 -9.75 12.17 -4.37
N SER A 401 -10.79 12.94 -4.07
CA SER A 401 -12.19 12.53 -4.26
C SER A 401 -12.61 12.56 -5.74
N THR A 402 -13.76 11.96 -6.06
CA THR A 402 -14.46 12.13 -7.35
C THR A 402 -14.80 13.60 -7.66
N ASN A 403 -14.61 14.51 -6.71
CA ASN A 403 -14.96 15.93 -6.74
C ASN A 403 -16.46 16.22 -6.86
N GLU A 404 -17.31 15.23 -6.58
CA GLU A 404 -18.75 15.42 -6.50
C GLU A 404 -19.20 14.80 -5.18
N ASP A 405 -19.32 15.66 -4.17
CA ASP A 405 -20.14 15.37 -3.00
C ASP A 405 -21.58 15.23 -3.48
N PHE A 406 -22.27 14.18 -3.05
CA PHE A 406 -23.64 13.90 -3.46
C PHE A 406 -24.56 13.76 -2.26
N LEU A 407 -25.79 14.21 -2.43
CA LEU A 407 -26.82 14.12 -1.42
C LEU A 407 -27.39 12.70 -1.40
N ILE A 408 -27.41 12.06 -0.22
CA ILE A 408 -28.10 10.80 -0.01
C ILE A 408 -29.36 11.10 0.79
N THR A 409 -30.52 10.88 0.16
CA THR A 409 -31.84 10.93 0.80
C THR A 409 -32.35 9.50 0.99
N GLY A 410 -33.31 9.31 1.91
CA GLY A 410 -33.78 8.00 2.38
C GLY A 410 -34.41 7.05 1.35
N ASN A 411 -34.33 7.32 0.03
CA ASN A 411 -34.74 6.41 -1.03
C ASN A 411 -33.53 6.01 -1.90
N ILE A 412 -33.22 4.71 -1.92
CA ILE A 412 -32.18 4.11 -2.75
C ILE A 412 -32.63 4.21 -4.22
N ALA A 413 -32.25 5.28 -4.92
CA ALA A 413 -32.46 5.35 -6.38
C ALA A 413 -31.48 6.25 -7.16
N GLN A 414 -30.59 7.02 -6.54
CA GLN A 414 -29.72 7.96 -7.29
C GLN A 414 -28.29 8.07 -6.76
N ALA A 415 -27.66 6.95 -6.37
CA ALA A 415 -26.20 6.90 -6.40
C ALA A 415 -25.78 6.77 -7.89
N PRO A 416 -25.05 7.73 -8.48
CA PRO A 416 -24.71 7.64 -9.89
C PRO A 416 -23.83 6.41 -10.15
N PRO A 417 -24.04 5.66 -11.25
CA PRO A 417 -23.12 4.61 -11.64
C PRO A 417 -21.73 5.23 -11.89
N LEU A 418 -20.74 4.75 -11.13
CA LEU A 418 -19.35 5.23 -11.18
C LEU A 418 -18.68 4.87 -12.51
N THR A 419 -19.00 5.60 -13.57
CA THR A 419 -18.20 5.65 -14.79
C THR A 419 -17.19 6.80 -14.68
N PRO A 420 -15.91 6.62 -15.06
CA PRO A 420 -14.95 7.70 -15.05
C PRO A 420 -15.30 8.70 -16.16
N GLN A 421 -15.99 9.79 -15.84
CA GLN A 421 -16.16 10.88 -16.80
C GLN A 421 -14.80 11.52 -17.10
N LYS A 422 -14.28 11.28 -18.31
CA LYS A 422 -13.18 12.07 -18.87
C LYS A 422 -13.70 13.48 -19.12
N ARG A 423 -13.46 14.42 -18.21
CA ARG A 423 -13.61 15.85 -18.54
C ARG A 423 -12.56 16.22 -19.60
N LYS A 424 -13.00 16.37 -20.85
CA LYS A 424 -12.28 17.15 -21.87
C LYS A 424 -12.19 18.58 -21.33
N ARG A 425 -11.02 19.00 -20.88
CA ARG A 425 -10.72 20.44 -20.70
C ARG A 425 -10.84 21.08 -22.08
N LYS A 426 -11.96 21.76 -22.36
CA LYS A 426 -12.04 22.74 -23.45
C LYS A 426 -10.99 23.80 -23.13
N ARG A 427 -9.86 23.78 -23.85
CA ARG A 427 -8.98 24.95 -23.93
C ARG A 427 -9.85 26.06 -24.52
N ARG A 428 -10.10 27.12 -23.75
CA ARG A 428 -10.55 28.40 -24.31
C ARG A 428 -9.43 28.84 -25.26
N VAL A 429 -9.69 28.73 -26.56
CA VAL A 429 -8.97 29.48 -27.57
C VAL A 429 -9.49 30.91 -27.43
N SER A 430 -8.63 31.82 -26.99
CA SER A 430 -8.85 33.25 -27.16
C SER A 430 -8.76 33.56 -28.66
N ARG A 431 -9.91 33.86 -29.27
CA ARG A 431 -10.05 34.81 -30.39
C ARG A 431 -10.35 36.16 -29.73
N ALA A 432 -9.88 37.32 -30.17
CA ALA A 432 -9.09 37.72 -31.34
C ALA A 432 -8.08 38.77 -30.87
#